data_AF-A0A6M0G4S6-F1
#
_entry.id   AF-A0A6M0G4S6-F1
#
_cell.length_a   1.000
_cell.length_b   1.000
_cell.length_c   1.000
_cell.angle_alpha   90.00
_cell.angle_beta   90.00
_cell.angle_gamma   90.00
#
_symmetry.space_group_name_H-M   'P 1'
#
loop_
_entity.id
_entity.type
_entity.pdbx_description
1 polymer ?
#
loop_
_entity_poly.entity_id
_entity_poly.type
_entity_poly.pdbx_seq_one_letter_code
_entity_poly.pdbx_strand_id
1 'polypeptide(L)'
;MKSDPINPSPETQRQKSPGSSTGLGMADILALPDLQGKIVNCIIRNQQCTLSELAAHLTEDEQILGSELNSLVEQGFVQEIQEAGESRYGVKLARKRGGHLPEGI
;
A
#
# COMPACT_ATOMS: atom_id res chain seq x y z
N MET A 1 38.17 44.93 -8.91
CA MET A 1 37.05 45.55 -9.64
C MET A 1 36.47 44.48 -10.57
N LYS A 2 35.21 44.09 -10.31
CA LYS A 2 34.13 43.63 -11.23
C LYS A 2 34.56 42.60 -12.29
N SER A 3 34.06 41.36 -12.26
CA SER A 3 32.68 41.08 -12.69
C SER A 3 32.25 39.62 -12.45
N ASP A 4 31.04 39.51 -11.88
CA ASP A 4 29.98 38.53 -12.13
C ASP A 4 30.20 37.02 -11.87
N PRO A 5 29.52 36.44 -10.85
CA PRO A 5 29.30 35.00 -10.74
C PRO A 5 28.17 34.60 -11.70
N ILE A 6 28.53 34.18 -12.91
CA ILE A 6 27.56 33.58 -13.84
C ILE A 6 27.40 32.09 -13.46
N ASN A 7 26.40 31.88 -12.61
CA ASN A 7 25.45 30.77 -12.65
C ASN A 7 26.02 29.33 -12.64
N PRO A 8 25.90 28.58 -11.52
CA PRO A 8 25.74 27.14 -11.63
C PRO A 8 24.34 26.86 -12.19
N SER A 9 24.22 26.65 -13.49
CA SER A 9 22.97 26.20 -14.11
C SER A 9 22.53 24.88 -13.45
N PRO A 10 21.36 24.82 -12.80
CA PRO A 10 20.86 23.63 -12.14
C PRO A 10 19.89 22.90 -13.06
N GLU A 11 20.43 22.27 -14.10
CA GLU A 11 19.69 21.35 -14.99
C GLU A 11 20.68 20.27 -15.36
N THR A 12 20.61 19.06 -14.83
CA THR A 12 19.69 18.00 -15.27
C THR A 12 20.48 16.72 -14.96
N GLN A 13 20.04 15.65 -14.33
CA GLN A 13 18.77 15.13 -13.89
C GLN A 13 19.15 14.03 -12.88
N ARG A 14 18.52 14.03 -11.70
CA ARG A 14 17.45 13.08 -11.42
C ARG A 14 17.91 11.60 -11.39
N GLN A 15 18.74 11.26 -10.42
CA GLN A 15 18.64 9.95 -9.76
C GLN A 15 18.45 10.15 -8.26
N LYS A 16 17.40 10.92 -7.93
CA LYS A 16 16.79 10.83 -6.60
C LYS A 16 16.15 9.45 -6.57
N SER A 17 16.68 8.63 -5.67
CA SER A 17 16.28 7.28 -5.30
C SER A 17 14.85 6.93 -5.69
N PRO A 18 14.55 5.70 -6.14
CA PRO A 18 13.19 5.21 -5.98
C PRO A 18 12.94 5.19 -4.47
N GLY A 19 12.41 6.28 -3.94
CA GLY A 19 11.46 6.22 -2.84
C GLY A 19 10.21 5.56 -3.39
N SER A 20 10.35 4.32 -3.86
CA SER A 20 9.25 3.40 -4.08
C SER A 20 8.76 3.09 -2.68
N SER A 21 7.89 3.96 -2.17
CA SER A 21 6.93 3.56 -1.16
C SER A 21 6.06 2.50 -1.83
N THR A 22 6.55 1.26 -1.89
CA THR A 22 5.87 0.11 -2.50
C THR A 22 4.76 -0.30 -1.55
N GLY A 23 3.64 0.41 -1.63
CA GLY A 23 2.43 0.05 -0.94
C GLY A 23 1.22 0.72 -1.59
N LEU A 24 0.04 0.20 -1.28
CA LEU A 24 -1.24 0.71 -1.77
C LEU A 24 -1.38 2.19 -1.41
N GLY A 25 -1.46 3.04 -2.43
CA GLY A 25 -2.00 4.39 -2.33
C GLY A 25 -3.52 4.35 -2.47
N MET A 26 -4.20 5.44 -2.07
CA MET A 26 -5.66 5.54 -2.25
C MET A 26 -6.08 5.44 -3.73
N ALA A 27 -5.22 5.88 -4.66
CA ALA A 27 -5.50 5.80 -6.09
C ALA A 27 -5.48 4.34 -6.59
N ASP A 28 -4.53 3.53 -6.11
CA ASP A 28 -4.46 2.11 -6.43
C ASP A 28 -5.70 1.39 -5.90
N ILE A 29 -6.13 1.69 -4.66
CA ILE A 29 -7.36 1.12 -4.08
C ILE A 29 -8.60 1.42 -4.93
N LEU A 30 -8.71 2.63 -5.49
CA LEU A 30 -9.82 3.03 -6.37
C LEU A 30 -9.74 2.39 -7.77
N ALA A 31 -8.58 1.91 -8.18
CA ALA A 31 -8.38 1.21 -9.44
C ALA A 31 -8.58 -0.31 -9.31
N LEU A 32 -8.64 -0.84 -8.09
CA LEU A 32 -8.88 -2.26 -7.85
C LEU A 32 -10.31 -2.66 -8.27
N PRO A 33 -10.48 -3.90 -8.78
CA PRO A 33 -11.79 -4.52 -8.93
C PRO A 33 -12.59 -4.47 -7.63
N ASP A 34 -13.93 -4.44 -7.74
CA ASP A 34 -14.84 -4.27 -6.60
C ASP A 34 -14.56 -5.28 -5.46
N LEU A 35 -14.29 -6.54 -5.80
CA LEU A 35 -13.96 -7.59 -4.84
C LEU A 35 -12.58 -7.39 -4.18
N GLN A 36 -11.55 -7.07 -4.97
CA GLN A 36 -10.21 -6.77 -4.44
C GLN A 36 -10.22 -5.54 -3.52
N GLY A 37 -10.97 -4.50 -3.89
CA GLY A 37 -11.18 -3.31 -3.06
C GLY A 37 -11.87 -3.64 -1.74
N LYS A 38 -12.88 -4.52 -1.74
CA LYS A 38 -13.53 -5.01 -0.52
C LYS A 38 -12.58 -5.79 0.38
N ILE A 39 -11.77 -6.69 -0.17
CA ILE A 39 -10.74 -7.45 0.57
C ILE A 39 -9.77 -6.47 1.24
N VAL A 40 -9.18 -5.56 0.47
CA VAL A 40 -8.23 -4.57 0.97
C VAL A 40 -8.86 -3.69 2.05
N ASN A 41 -10.10 -3.23 1.87
CA ASN A 41 -10.80 -2.43 2.87
C ASN A 41 -11.09 -3.22 4.16
N CYS A 42 -11.44 -4.50 4.05
CA CYS A 42 -11.61 -5.38 5.20
C CYS A 42 -10.31 -5.51 6.01
N ILE A 43 -9.20 -5.78 5.32
CA ILE A 43 -7.87 -5.89 5.96
C ILE A 43 -7.45 -4.55 6.57
N ILE A 44 -7.68 -3.41 5.90
CA ILE A 44 -7.38 -2.08 6.46
C ILE A 44 -8.14 -1.83 7.76
N ARG A 45 -9.42 -2.21 7.83
CA ARG A 45 -10.26 -2.00 9.02
C ARG A 45 -9.84 -2.87 10.20
N ASN A 46 -9.43 -4.11 9.93
CA ASN A 46 -9.03 -5.08 10.94
C ASN A 46 -7.51 -5.12 11.20
N GLN A 47 -6.73 -4.34 10.44
CA GLN A 47 -5.26 -4.34 10.33
C GLN A 47 -4.66 -5.63 9.73
N GLN A 48 -5.12 -6.80 10.19
CA GLN A 48 -4.74 -8.12 9.70
C GLN A 48 -5.98 -9.03 9.71
N CYS A 49 -6.13 -9.87 8.69
CA CYS A 49 -7.19 -10.87 8.63
C CYS A 49 -6.66 -12.19 8.08
N THR A 50 -7.24 -13.30 8.52
CA THR A 50 -7.10 -14.62 7.88
C THR A 50 -8.03 -14.75 6.67
N LEU A 51 -7.78 -15.76 5.83
CA LEU A 51 -8.66 -16.04 4.68
C LEU A 51 -10.10 -16.36 5.13
N SER A 52 -10.26 -17.14 6.20
CA SER A 52 -11.59 -17.48 6.72
C SER A 52 -12.31 -16.29 7.34
N GLU A 53 -11.60 -15.35 7.98
CA GLU A 53 -12.20 -14.09 8.43
C GLU A 53 -12.68 -13.25 7.24
N LEU A 54 -11.89 -13.15 6.17
CA LEU A 54 -12.30 -12.46 4.95
C LEU A 54 -13.56 -13.09 4.34
N ALA A 55 -13.61 -14.41 4.27
CA ALA A 55 -14.80 -15.13 3.79
C ALA A 55 -16.02 -14.88 4.68
N ALA A 56 -15.86 -14.89 5.99
CA ALA A 56 -16.94 -14.59 6.92
C ALA A 56 -17.42 -13.14 6.83
N HIS A 57 -16.50 -12.18 6.63
CA HIS A 57 -16.83 -10.75 6.53
C HIS A 57 -17.43 -10.35 5.19
N LEU A 58 -16.96 -10.95 4.10
CA LEU A 58 -17.41 -10.64 2.75
C LEU A 58 -18.55 -11.56 2.30
N THR A 59 -18.84 -12.64 3.05
CA THR A 59 -19.80 -13.68 2.68
C THR A 59 -19.51 -14.27 1.29
N GLU A 60 -18.23 -14.29 0.93
CA GLU A 60 -17.72 -14.74 -0.36
C GLU A 60 -16.97 -16.08 -0.19
N ASP A 61 -16.83 -16.83 -1.27
CA ASP A 61 -16.16 -18.14 -1.27
C ASP A 61 -14.65 -18.01 -1.04
N GLU A 62 -14.09 -18.86 -0.16
CA GLU A 62 -12.66 -18.87 0.19
C GLU A 62 -11.75 -19.13 -1.03
N GLN A 63 -12.20 -19.89 -2.04
CA GLN A 63 -11.40 -20.13 -3.26
C GLN A 63 -11.31 -18.88 -4.13
N ILE A 64 -12.42 -18.16 -4.26
CA ILE A 64 -12.48 -16.90 -5.00
C ILE A 64 -11.62 -15.87 -4.28
N LEU A 65 -11.83 -15.71 -2.97
CA LEU A 65 -11.05 -14.80 -2.15
C LEU A 65 -9.57 -15.16 -2.17
N GLY A 66 -9.21 -16.44 -2.08
CA GLY A 66 -7.83 -16.89 -2.13
C GLY A 66 -7.15 -16.53 -3.46
N SER A 67 -7.85 -16.66 -4.59
CA SER A 67 -7.33 -16.29 -5.90
C SER A 67 -7.10 -14.78 -6.03
N GLU A 68 -8.06 -13.97 -5.57
CA GLU A 68 -7.96 -12.51 -5.57
C GLU A 68 -6.89 -12.01 -4.58
N LEU A 69 -6.81 -12.64 -3.42
CA LEU A 69 -5.83 -12.33 -2.38
C LEU A 69 -4.42 -12.68 -2.84
N ASN A 70 -4.23 -13.83 -3.50
CA ASN A 70 -2.94 -14.17 -4.11
C ASN A 70 -2.54 -13.13 -5.16
N SER A 71 -3.49 -12.70 -5.99
CA SER A 71 -3.26 -11.62 -6.97
C SER A 71 -2.84 -10.31 -6.29
N LEU A 72 -3.44 -9.97 -5.13
CA LEU A 72 -3.07 -8.79 -4.33
C LEU A 72 -1.68 -8.94 -3.69
N VAL A 73 -1.29 -10.15 -3.31
CA VAL A 73 0.05 -10.46 -2.79
C VAL A 73 1.10 -10.34 -3.89
N GLU A 74 0.84 -10.90 -5.08
CA GLU A 74 1.72 -10.79 -6.25
C GLU A 74 1.90 -9.33 -6.71
N GLN A 75 0.85 -8.52 -6.62
CA GLN A 75 0.91 -7.08 -6.88
C GLN A 75 1.68 -6.29 -5.80
N GLY A 76 2.03 -6.92 -4.67
CA GLY A 76 2.74 -6.30 -3.54
C GLY A 76 1.86 -5.38 -2.68
N PHE A 77 0.55 -5.46 -2.86
CA PHE A 77 -0.46 -4.68 -2.14
C PHE A 77 -0.80 -5.30 -0.79
N VAL A 78 -0.88 -6.62 -0.75
CA VAL A 78 -1.08 -7.40 0.47
C VAL A 78 0.21 -8.17 0.76
N GLN A 79 0.46 -8.42 2.05
CA GLN A 79 1.52 -9.29 2.51
C GLN A 79 0.92 -10.39 3.37
N GLU A 80 1.28 -11.62 3.05
CA GLU A 80 1.06 -12.75 3.94
C GLU A 80 2.10 -12.72 5.07
N ILE A 81 1.60 -12.88 6.30
CA ILE A 81 2.33 -12.84 7.56
C ILE A 81 1.93 -14.11 8.29
N GLN A 82 2.91 -14.99 8.54
CA GLN A 82 2.67 -16.14 9.40
C GLN A 82 2.79 -15.70 10.85
N GLU A 83 1.68 -15.74 11.58
CA GLU A 83 1.59 -15.30 12.97
C GLU A 83 0.85 -16.38 13.77
N ALA A 84 1.43 -16.80 14.90
CA ALA A 84 0.86 -17.84 15.78
C ALA A 84 0.50 -19.19 15.09
N GLY A 85 1.12 -19.51 13.95
CA GLY A 85 0.82 -20.72 13.18
C GLY A 85 -0.32 -20.58 12.17
N GLU A 86 -0.84 -19.36 11.98
CA GLU A 86 -1.88 -19.03 11.01
C GLU A 86 -1.36 -18.04 9.96
N SER A 87 -1.82 -18.21 8.71
CA SER A 87 -1.56 -17.25 7.63
C SER A 87 -2.51 -16.05 7.78
N ARG A 88 -1.95 -14.91 8.19
CA ARG A 88 -2.63 -13.62 8.24
C ARG A 88 -2.22 -12.75 7.08
N TYR A 89 -3.14 -11.94 6.60
CA TYR A 89 -2.94 -11.04 5.49
C TYR A 89 -3.05 -9.60 5.96
N GLY A 90 -2.02 -8.82 5.71
CA GLY A 90 -1.94 -7.39 6.03
C GLY A 90 -1.76 -6.57 4.76
N VAL A 91 -2.39 -5.41 4.69
CA VAL A 91 -2.20 -4.49 3.55
C VAL A 91 -0.92 -3.68 3.75
N LYS A 92 -0.05 -3.67 2.75
CA LYS A 92 1.11 -2.77 2.71
C LYS A 92 0.64 -1.42 2.21
N LEU A 93 0.26 -0.52 3.10
CA LEU A 93 -0.02 0.86 2.73
C LEU A 93 1.29 1.60 2.45
N ALA A 94 1.36 2.29 1.30
CA ALA A 94 2.47 3.20 1.09
C ALA A 94 2.38 4.28 2.17
N ARG A 95 3.46 4.47 2.92
CA ARG A 95 3.56 5.53 3.92
C ARG A 95 3.27 6.86 3.23
N LYS A 96 2.02 7.34 3.35
CA LYS A 96 1.61 8.63 2.81
C LYS A 96 2.46 9.66 3.53
N ARG A 97 3.42 10.27 2.84
CA ARG A 97 4.15 11.41 3.38
C ARG A 97 3.11 12.47 3.76
N GLY A 98 2.96 12.69 5.07
CA GLY A 98 2.41 13.90 5.65
C GLY A 98 0.99 14.25 5.24
N GLY A 99 0.01 13.54 5.79
CA GLY A 99 -1.05 14.30 6.46
C GLY A 99 -0.38 14.98 7.65
N HIS A 100 -0.31 16.30 7.62
CA HIS A 100 0.16 17.13 8.73
C HIS A 100 -0.66 16.78 9.98
N LEU A 101 -0.12 15.92 10.84
CA LEU A 101 -0.56 15.83 12.22
C LEU A 101 -0.03 17.11 12.88
N PRO A 102 -0.86 18.06 13.34
CA PRO A 102 -0.35 19.19 14.08
C PRO A 102 0.23 18.65 15.38
N GLU A 103 1.56 18.63 15.48
CA GLU A 103 2.25 18.54 16.75
C GLU A 103 2.08 19.90 17.44
N GLY A 104 1.14 19.97 18.38
CA GLY A 104 0.96 21.10 19.29
C GLY A 104 -0.50 21.48 19.46
N ILE A 105 -1.10 21.12 20.60
CA ILE A 105 -1.20 21.98 21.78
C ILE A 105 -1.08 21.10 23.02
#